data_AF-A0AAW5EB10-F1
#
_entry.id   AF-A0AAW5EB10-F1
#
_cell.length_a   1.000
_cell.length_b   1.000
_cell.length_c   1.000
_cell.angle_alpha   90.00
_cell.angle_beta   90.00
_cell.angle_gamma   90.00
#
_symmetry.space_group_name_H-M   'P 1'
#
loop_
_entity.id
_entity.type
_entity.pdbx_description
1 polymer ?
#
loop_
_entity_poly.entity_id
_entity_poly.type
_entity_poly.pdbx_seq_one_letter_code
_entity_poly.pdbx_strand_id
1 'polypeptide(L)'
;MWQKGDIYKDEYEGHYCISCESFFAKSQLINECGCPDCGKDTSLLKEESYFFKLSKYQDKILQWYDKEDPILPKNKKNELINFVQSGLKDLSITRTSFDWGIEIPEEIKDDKHIIYVWLDALFIYISSLDYQSQGENAKFWPAHIHLVGKDILRFHAIYWPAFLMSVDLPLPKFIGAHGWWTKEGEKMSKSKGNVVKPKEVVDAYGLEAFRYFLLREVPFGNDGDFSESVLINRINTELGNEFGNLLNRIIGMSIKYNQGNISQEGVLEFYKNELDTAKEHLDNAIN
;
A
#
# COMPACT_ATOMS: atom_id res chain seq x y z
N MET A 1 13.70 18.47 8.23
CA MET A 1 13.56 19.00 6.85
C MET A 1 13.83 20.51 6.78
N TRP A 2 13.12 21.35 7.55
CA TRP A 2 13.33 22.81 7.62
C TRP A 2 14.79 23.19 7.90
N GLN A 3 15.37 22.67 8.99
CA GLN A 3 16.77 22.91 9.37
C GLN A 3 17.80 22.48 8.31
N LYS A 4 17.44 21.56 7.41
CA LYS A 4 18.29 21.10 6.29
C LYS A 4 18.11 21.93 5.01
N GLY A 5 17.26 22.96 5.05
CA GLY A 5 16.99 23.85 3.92
C GLY A 5 16.19 23.21 2.79
N ASP A 6 15.47 22.12 3.07
CA ASP A 6 14.61 21.43 2.09
C ASP A 6 13.18 21.96 2.08
N ILE A 7 12.83 22.81 3.05
CA ILE A 7 11.55 23.49 3.08
C ILE A 7 11.77 24.98 2.82
N TYR A 8 10.95 25.58 1.98
CA TYR A 8 10.97 27.01 1.70
C TYR A 8 9.53 27.53 1.52
N LYS A 9 9.34 28.84 1.68
CA LYS A 9 8.03 29.49 1.52
C LYS A 9 7.93 30.09 0.12
N ASP A 10 6.80 29.87 -0.55
CA ASP A 10 6.53 30.43 -1.88
C ASP A 10 5.01 30.56 -2.13
N GLU A 11 4.62 31.22 -3.21
CA GLU A 11 3.23 31.25 -3.68
C GLU A 11 3.01 30.15 -4.71
N TYR A 12 2.06 29.25 -4.46
CA TYR A 12 1.63 28.28 -5.48
C TYR A 12 0.44 28.83 -6.25
N GLU A 13 0.46 28.67 -7.58
CA GLU A 13 -0.74 28.71 -8.41
C GLU A 13 -0.84 27.40 -9.18
N GLY A 14 -1.91 26.63 -8.96
CA GLY A 14 -2.10 25.40 -9.70
C GLY A 14 -3.45 24.72 -9.46
N HIS A 15 -3.66 23.63 -10.20
CA HIS A 15 -4.94 22.93 -10.22
C HIS A 15 -5.01 21.92 -9.08
N TYR A 16 -5.97 22.08 -8.18
CA TYR A 16 -6.15 21.23 -7.01
C TYR A 16 -7.30 20.25 -7.19
N CYS A 17 -7.06 18.97 -6.90
CA CYS A 17 -8.11 17.97 -6.82
C CYS A 17 -8.49 17.74 -5.35
N ILE A 18 -9.70 18.12 -4.95
CA ILE A 18 -10.21 17.87 -3.58
C ILE A 18 -10.27 16.36 -3.27
N SER A 19 -10.62 15.51 -4.23
CA SER A 19 -10.76 14.07 -3.98
C SER A 19 -9.45 13.32 -3.81
N CYS A 20 -8.36 13.80 -4.40
CA CYS A 20 -7.02 13.25 -4.23
C CYS A 20 -6.18 14.09 -3.25
N GLU A 21 -6.78 15.18 -2.75
CA GLU A 21 -6.14 16.25 -1.97
C GLU A 21 -4.80 16.72 -2.56
N SER A 22 -4.62 16.71 -3.88
CA SER A 22 -3.30 16.90 -4.52
C SER A 22 -3.32 18.02 -5.55
N PHE A 23 -2.19 18.71 -5.68
CA PHE A 23 -1.97 19.72 -6.72
C PHE A 23 -1.34 19.09 -7.96
N PHE A 24 -1.78 19.58 -9.11
CA PHE A 24 -1.29 19.18 -10.42
C PHE A 24 -0.94 20.41 -11.24
N ALA A 25 0.14 20.31 -12.02
CA ALA A 25 0.44 21.32 -13.01
C ALA A 25 -0.52 21.22 -14.20
N LYS A 26 -0.75 22.31 -14.93
CA LYS A 26 -1.62 22.33 -16.11
C LYS A 26 -1.28 21.24 -17.15
N SER A 27 0.01 20.91 -17.29
CA SER A 27 0.51 19.87 -18.19
C SER A 27 0.15 18.43 -17.76
N GLN A 28 -0.26 18.21 -16.52
CA GLN A 28 -0.62 16.91 -15.98
C GLN A 28 -2.13 16.65 -16.02
N LEU A 29 -2.93 17.63 -16.42
CA LEU A 29 -4.39 17.54 -16.38
C LEU A 29 -4.95 16.80 -17.59
N ILE A 30 -6.01 16.04 -17.34
CA ILE A 30 -6.84 15.41 -18.36
C ILE A 30 -7.83 16.48 -18.86
N ASN A 31 -7.87 16.74 -20.17
CA ASN A 31 -8.83 17.70 -20.76
C ASN A 31 -8.81 19.09 -20.07
N GLU A 32 -7.63 19.60 -19.75
CA GLU A 32 -7.37 20.93 -19.14
C GLU A 32 -7.86 21.16 -17.69
N CYS A 33 -8.79 20.35 -17.17
CA CYS A 33 -9.29 20.50 -15.79
C CYS A 33 -9.39 19.20 -15.00
N GLY A 34 -9.22 18.02 -15.60
CA GLY A 34 -9.37 16.73 -14.95
C GLY A 34 -8.11 16.28 -14.19
N CYS A 35 -8.29 15.76 -12.99
CA CYS A 35 -7.24 15.16 -12.16
C CYS A 35 -6.66 13.90 -12.83
N PRO A 36 -5.33 13.75 -12.97
CA PRO A 36 -4.72 12.57 -13.60
C PRO A 36 -4.94 11.28 -12.80
N ASP A 37 -5.18 11.39 -11.49
CA ASP A 37 -5.26 10.22 -10.61
C ASP A 37 -6.69 9.69 -10.47
N CYS A 38 -7.70 10.57 -10.42
CA CYS A 38 -9.11 10.16 -10.25
C CYS A 38 -10.07 10.60 -11.37
N GLY A 39 -9.62 11.44 -12.32
CA GLY A 39 -10.42 11.93 -13.43
C GLY A 39 -11.47 13.00 -13.09
N LYS A 40 -11.60 13.41 -11.83
CA LYS A 40 -12.53 14.48 -11.41
C LYS A 40 -11.95 15.87 -11.68
N ASP A 41 -12.84 16.86 -11.78
CA ASP A 41 -12.45 18.25 -11.98
C ASP A 41 -11.54 18.79 -10.87
N THR A 42 -10.63 19.67 -11.27
CA THR A 42 -9.70 20.40 -10.43
C THR A 42 -10.07 21.89 -10.43
N SER A 43 -9.78 22.58 -9.32
CA SER A 43 -9.95 24.03 -9.20
C SER A 43 -8.59 24.73 -9.18
N LEU A 44 -8.46 25.83 -9.92
CA LEU A 44 -7.27 26.68 -9.84
C LEU A 44 -7.27 27.37 -8.48
N LEU A 45 -6.21 27.14 -7.71
CA LEU A 45 -6.01 27.72 -6.39
C LEU A 45 -4.67 28.44 -6.39
N LYS A 46 -4.69 29.68 -5.89
CA LYS A 46 -3.49 30.46 -5.61
C LYS A 46 -3.40 30.69 -4.12
N GLU A 47 -2.45 30.02 -3.47
CA GLU A 47 -2.24 30.11 -2.02
C GLU A 47 -0.76 30.16 -1.71
N GLU A 48 -0.42 30.94 -0.67
CA GLU A 48 0.89 30.88 -0.05
C GLU A 48 1.06 29.50 0.59
N SER A 49 2.22 28.86 0.43
CA SER A 49 2.47 27.54 0.98
C SER A 49 3.95 27.36 1.31
N TYR A 50 4.24 26.47 2.25
CA TYR A 50 5.57 25.91 2.40
C TYR A 50 5.72 24.73 1.45
N PHE A 51 6.85 24.69 0.75
CA PHE A 51 7.19 23.68 -0.22
C PHE A 51 8.35 22.84 0.24
N PHE A 52 8.25 21.54 0.02
CA PHE A 52 9.35 20.59 0.11
C PHE A 52 10.05 20.48 -1.24
N LYS A 53 11.38 20.57 -1.24
CA LYS A 53 12.27 20.45 -2.41
C LYS A 53 12.32 19.02 -2.96
N LEU A 54 11.19 18.47 -3.40
CA LEU A 54 11.08 17.11 -3.93
C LEU A 54 11.97 16.90 -5.16
N SER A 55 12.10 17.92 -6.02
CA SER A 55 12.94 17.88 -7.21
C SER A 55 14.40 17.51 -6.91
N LYS A 56 14.94 17.96 -5.76
CA LYS A 56 16.29 17.65 -5.27
C LYS A 56 16.54 16.16 -5.04
N TYR A 57 15.48 15.36 -4.84
CA TYR A 57 15.56 13.95 -4.49
C TYR A 57 15.36 13.00 -5.67
N GLN A 58 15.09 13.53 -6.87
CA GLN A 58 14.80 12.74 -8.07
C GLN A 58 15.87 11.67 -8.36
N ASP A 59 17.14 12.08 -8.46
CA ASP A 59 18.23 11.17 -8.81
C ASP A 59 18.49 10.13 -7.71
N LYS A 60 18.31 10.52 -6.44
CA LYS A 60 18.45 9.60 -5.31
C LYS A 60 17.36 8.54 -5.29
N ILE A 61 16.12 8.90 -5.66
CA ILE A 61 15.00 7.96 -5.77
C ILE A 61 15.25 6.98 -6.92
N LEU A 62 15.67 7.47 -8.10
CA LEU A 62 15.99 6.60 -9.23
C LEU A 62 17.16 5.63 -8.89
N GLN A 63 18.18 6.12 -8.19
CA GLN A 63 19.28 5.28 -7.73
C GLN A 63 18.81 4.21 -6.73
N TRP A 64 17.90 4.56 -5.82
CA TRP A 64 17.32 3.61 -4.88
C TRP A 64 16.49 2.54 -5.60
N TYR A 65 15.67 2.93 -6.59
CA TYR A 65 14.94 1.98 -7.42
C TYR A 65 15.84 0.99 -8.16
N ASP A 66 16.97 1.48 -8.68
CA ASP A 66 17.93 0.65 -9.43
C ASP A 66 18.66 -0.34 -8.52
N LYS A 67 19.17 0.14 -7.38
CA LYS A 67 20.02 -0.67 -6.48
C LYS A 67 19.25 -1.66 -5.62
N GLU A 68 18.13 -1.24 -5.05
CA GLU A 68 17.43 -2.03 -4.02
C GLU A 68 16.20 -2.77 -4.55
N ASP A 69 15.75 -2.47 -5.78
CA ASP A 69 14.53 -3.02 -6.39
C ASP A 69 13.29 -3.06 -5.44
N PRO A 70 12.93 -1.94 -4.79
CA PRO A 70 12.01 -1.95 -3.65
C PRO A 70 10.53 -2.05 -4.03
N ILE A 71 10.17 -1.95 -5.32
CA ILE A 71 8.77 -1.81 -5.75
C ILE A 71 8.21 -3.14 -6.25
N LEU A 72 7.09 -3.55 -5.66
CA LEU A 72 6.37 -4.76 -6.02
C LEU A 72 4.94 -4.43 -6.48
N PRO A 73 4.42 -5.04 -7.56
CA PRO A 73 5.13 -5.86 -8.55
C PRO A 73 5.98 -5.06 -9.54
N LYS A 74 6.86 -5.74 -10.29
CA LYS A 74 7.86 -5.13 -11.20
C LYS A 74 7.28 -4.19 -12.27
N ASN A 75 6.07 -4.45 -12.77
CA ASN A 75 5.40 -3.54 -13.71
C ASN A 75 5.14 -2.15 -13.10
N LYS A 76 4.84 -2.07 -11.80
CA LYS A 76 4.64 -0.80 -11.09
C LYS A 76 5.92 0.01 -10.93
N LYS A 77 7.07 -0.65 -10.80
CA LYS A 77 8.38 0.01 -10.83
C LYS A 77 8.59 0.80 -12.12
N ASN A 78 8.29 0.19 -13.27
CA ASN A 78 8.49 0.82 -14.57
C ASN A 78 7.60 2.07 -14.74
N GLU A 79 6.34 2.01 -14.29
CA GLU A 79 5.43 3.18 -14.27
C GLU A 79 6.03 4.32 -13.45
N LEU A 80 6.58 4.01 -12.26
CA LEU A 80 7.20 5.01 -11.38
C LEU A 80 8.50 5.59 -11.95
N ILE A 81 9.37 4.76 -12.55
CA ILE A 81 10.61 5.24 -13.18
C ILE A 81 10.28 6.26 -14.26
N ASN A 82 9.33 5.94 -15.15
CA ASN A 82 8.91 6.86 -16.21
C ASN A 82 8.35 8.18 -15.65
N PHE A 83 7.56 8.11 -14.57
CA PHE A 83 7.03 9.30 -13.91
C PHE A 83 8.14 10.15 -13.29
N VAL A 84 9.08 9.55 -12.55
CA VAL A 84 10.18 10.28 -11.91
C VAL A 84 11.12 10.88 -12.95
N GLN A 85 11.41 10.18 -14.05
CA GLN A 85 12.22 10.68 -15.16
C GLN A 85 11.58 11.84 -15.93
N SER A 86 10.25 12.00 -15.85
CA SER A 86 9.54 13.13 -16.46
C SER A 86 9.78 14.46 -15.75
N GLY A 87 10.40 14.44 -14.57
CA GLY A 87 10.74 15.61 -13.77
C GLY A 87 9.84 15.77 -12.55
N LEU A 88 10.40 15.63 -11.36
CA LEU A 88 9.71 15.92 -10.11
C LEU A 88 9.68 17.42 -9.83
N LYS A 89 8.50 17.93 -9.46
CA LYS A 89 8.30 19.29 -9.00
C LYS A 89 8.25 19.34 -7.49
N ASP A 90 8.61 20.49 -6.93
CA ASP A 90 8.55 20.72 -5.49
C ASP A 90 7.10 20.65 -4.99
N LEU A 91 6.94 20.08 -3.81
CA LEU A 91 5.66 19.64 -3.27
C LEU A 91 5.18 20.65 -2.23
N SER A 92 3.99 21.22 -2.41
CA SER A 92 3.34 22.01 -1.37
C SER A 92 2.97 21.11 -0.18
N ILE A 93 3.47 21.46 1.01
CA ILE A 93 3.34 20.68 2.25
C ILE A 93 2.59 21.42 3.37
N THR A 94 1.98 22.58 3.10
CA THR A 94 1.07 23.25 4.04
C THR A 94 -0.17 23.85 3.35
N ARG A 95 -1.19 24.19 4.15
CA ARG A 95 -2.42 24.89 3.72
C ARG A 95 -2.75 26.01 4.70
N THR A 96 -3.42 27.04 4.18
CA THR A 96 -3.95 28.17 4.98
C THR A 96 -5.48 28.26 4.95
N SER A 97 -6.14 27.40 4.17
CA SER A 97 -7.59 27.48 3.89
C SER A 97 -8.47 26.82 4.96
N PHE A 98 -7.87 26.11 5.93
CA PHE A 98 -8.57 25.45 7.03
C PHE A 98 -7.66 25.24 8.24
N ASP A 99 -8.27 25.07 9.41
CA ASP A 99 -7.57 25.00 10.70
C ASP A 99 -7.46 23.56 11.26
N TRP A 100 -8.02 22.56 10.58
CA TRP A 100 -7.98 21.17 11.02
C TRP A 100 -6.71 20.45 10.52
N GLY A 101 -5.72 20.31 11.39
CA GLY A 101 -4.52 19.49 11.18
C GLY A 101 -3.41 19.82 12.16
N ILE A 102 -2.19 19.38 11.86
CA ILE A 102 -1.01 19.68 12.69
C ILE A 102 -0.45 21.05 12.30
N GLU A 103 -0.35 21.96 13.25
CA GLU A 103 0.31 23.26 13.06
C GLU A 103 1.78 23.07 12.71
N ILE A 104 2.35 24.00 11.91
CA ILE A 104 3.79 23.96 11.68
C ILE A 104 4.57 24.23 12.99
N PRO A 105 5.81 23.75 13.14
CA PRO A 105 6.60 23.97 14.35
C PRO A 105 6.75 25.46 14.70
N GLU A 106 6.67 25.79 15.99
CA GLU A 106 6.76 27.17 16.51
C GLU A 106 8.02 27.93 16.03
N GLU A 107 9.11 27.20 15.76
CA GLU A 107 10.37 27.73 15.22
C GLU A 107 10.19 28.45 13.86
N ILE A 108 9.19 28.06 13.07
CA ILE A 108 8.88 28.65 11.76
C ILE A 108 8.05 29.94 11.89
N LYS A 109 7.45 30.20 13.07
CA LYS A 109 6.72 31.42 13.43
C LYS A 109 5.66 31.87 12.41
N ASP A 110 4.82 30.94 11.96
CA ASP A 110 3.74 31.21 11.02
C ASP A 110 2.51 30.37 11.41
N ASP A 111 1.60 30.97 12.17
CA ASP A 111 0.41 30.35 12.76
C ASP A 111 -0.72 30.09 11.76
N LYS A 112 -0.58 30.60 10.53
CA LYS A 112 -1.60 30.45 9.47
C LYS A 112 -1.54 29.11 8.75
N HIS A 113 -0.46 28.36 8.91
CA HIS A 113 -0.18 27.19 8.09
C HIS A 113 -0.38 25.90 8.89
N ILE A 114 -1.18 25.02 8.30
CA ILE A 114 -1.38 23.64 8.76
C ILE A 114 -0.61 22.70 7.82
N ILE A 115 0.05 21.69 8.38
CA ILE A 115 0.78 20.66 7.65
C ILE A 115 -0.19 19.88 6.75
N TYR A 116 0.22 19.71 5.51
CA TYR A 116 -0.50 18.98 4.48
C TYR A 116 -0.65 17.49 4.83
N VAL A 117 -1.85 16.96 4.58
CA VAL A 117 -2.30 15.62 4.99
C VAL A 117 -1.30 14.51 4.68
N TRP A 118 -0.67 14.49 3.50
CA TRP A 118 0.29 13.41 3.18
C TRP A 118 1.62 13.53 3.93
N LEU A 119 2.08 14.75 4.26
CA LEU A 119 3.28 14.89 5.07
C LEU A 119 3.00 14.38 6.49
N ASP A 120 1.86 14.72 7.09
CA ASP A 120 1.46 14.17 8.39
C ASP A 120 1.24 12.65 8.32
N ALA A 121 0.32 12.20 7.46
CA ALA A 121 -0.14 10.81 7.41
C ALA A 121 0.98 9.81 7.17
N LEU A 122 1.99 10.13 6.35
CA LEU A 122 3.10 9.21 6.08
C LEU A 122 3.99 8.98 7.30
N PHE A 123 4.07 9.93 8.24
CA PHE A 123 4.85 9.74 9.48
C PHE A 123 4.18 8.78 10.47
N ILE A 124 2.94 8.32 10.22
CA ILE A 124 2.28 7.29 11.03
C ILE A 124 3.11 6.01 11.15
N TYR A 125 3.88 5.67 10.11
CA TYR A 125 4.74 4.48 10.09
C TYR A 125 5.87 4.53 11.14
N ILE A 126 6.21 5.72 11.62
CA ILE A 126 7.27 5.93 12.61
C ILE A 126 6.66 6.30 13.95
N SER A 127 5.66 7.19 13.96
CA SER A 127 5.05 7.68 15.21
C SER A 127 4.34 6.57 15.98
N SER A 128 3.86 5.53 15.30
CA SER A 128 3.28 4.34 15.93
C SER A 128 4.30 3.39 16.59
N LEU A 129 5.62 3.59 16.38
CA LEU A 129 6.65 2.60 16.73
C LEU A 129 7.50 2.93 17.97
N ASP A 130 7.12 3.85 18.85
CA ASP A 130 7.98 4.29 19.98
C ASP A 130 9.43 4.62 19.53
N TYR A 131 9.60 5.02 18.27
CA TYR A 131 10.92 5.08 17.62
C TYR A 131 11.80 6.16 18.24
N GLN A 132 11.20 7.31 18.60
CA GLN A 132 11.91 8.40 19.25
C GLN A 132 12.34 8.05 20.68
N SER A 133 11.50 7.31 21.42
CA SER A 133 11.78 6.88 22.79
C SER A 133 12.62 5.59 22.86
N GLN A 134 12.96 5.00 21.70
CA GLN A 134 13.64 3.71 21.61
C GLN A 134 12.91 2.61 22.40
N GLY A 135 11.58 2.61 22.33
CA GLY A 135 10.73 1.63 23.00
C GLY A 135 10.79 0.24 22.35
N GLU A 136 9.98 -0.69 22.86
CA GLU A 136 9.98 -2.09 22.42
C GLU A 136 9.72 -2.26 20.91
N ASN A 137 8.90 -1.38 20.34
CA ASN A 137 8.49 -1.44 18.94
C ASN A 137 9.49 -0.76 17.98
N ALA A 138 10.52 -0.06 18.48
CA ALA A 138 11.48 0.64 17.65
C ALA A 138 12.26 -0.31 16.72
N LYS A 139 12.40 -1.58 17.11
CA LYS A 139 13.03 -2.67 16.33
C LYS A 139 12.32 -2.98 15.01
N PHE A 140 11.06 -2.58 14.84
CA PHE A 140 10.30 -2.80 13.62
C PHE A 140 10.56 -1.73 12.54
N TRP A 141 11.38 -0.72 12.87
CA TRP A 141 11.84 0.28 11.91
C TRP A 141 13.27 -0.03 11.43
N PRO A 142 13.59 0.08 10.11
CA PRO A 142 12.67 0.42 9.02
C PRO A 142 11.67 -0.70 8.72
N ALA A 143 10.49 -0.30 8.23
CA ALA A 143 9.49 -1.27 7.81
C ALA A 143 10.03 -2.19 6.70
N HIS A 144 9.85 -3.50 6.87
CA HIS A 144 10.20 -4.47 5.83
C HIS A 144 9.31 -4.30 4.59
N ILE A 145 8.01 -4.08 4.78
CA ILE A 145 7.08 -3.85 3.67
C ILE A 145 6.00 -2.83 4.01
N HIS A 146 5.69 -1.97 3.05
CA HIS A 146 4.46 -1.18 3.02
C HIS A 146 3.52 -1.76 1.97
N LEU A 147 2.31 -2.17 2.38
CA LEU A 147 1.27 -2.64 1.46
C LEU A 147 0.24 -1.54 1.25
N VAL A 148 0.05 -1.13 0.00
CA VAL A 148 -0.81 0.00 -0.37
C VAL A 148 -1.62 -0.30 -1.62
N GLY A 149 -2.71 0.45 -1.82
CA GLY A 149 -3.41 0.46 -3.11
C GLY A 149 -2.58 1.17 -4.18
N LYS A 150 -2.70 0.73 -5.44
CA LYS A 150 -2.00 1.35 -6.57
C LYS A 150 -2.29 2.85 -6.73
N ASP A 151 -3.43 3.33 -6.24
CA ASP A 151 -3.87 4.72 -6.28
C ASP A 151 -3.04 5.65 -5.40
N ILE A 152 -2.45 5.12 -4.32
CA ILE A 152 -1.61 5.90 -3.40
C ILE A 152 -0.12 5.54 -3.50
N LEU A 153 0.26 4.73 -4.47
CA LEU A 153 1.64 4.25 -4.64
C LEU A 153 2.64 5.40 -4.80
N ARG A 154 2.28 6.48 -5.52
CA ARG A 154 3.20 7.62 -5.73
C ARG A 154 3.59 8.30 -4.43
N PHE A 155 2.66 8.46 -3.49
CA PHE A 155 2.95 9.03 -2.18
C PHE A 155 3.97 8.17 -1.42
N HIS A 156 3.83 6.84 -1.50
CA HIS A 156 4.67 5.90 -0.77
C HIS A 156 6.01 5.62 -1.44
N ALA A 157 6.09 5.67 -2.77
CA ALA A 157 7.29 5.33 -3.51
C ALA A 157 8.14 6.57 -3.90
N ILE A 158 7.55 7.77 -3.90
CA ILE A 158 8.25 9.00 -4.29
C ILE A 158 8.35 9.96 -3.10
N TYR A 159 7.21 10.39 -2.55
CA TYR A 159 7.22 11.45 -1.53
C TYR A 159 7.79 10.93 -0.21
N TRP A 160 7.34 9.76 0.22
CA TRP A 160 7.81 9.15 1.46
C TRP A 160 9.32 8.91 1.49
N PRO A 161 9.95 8.27 0.47
CA PRO A 161 11.40 8.14 0.41
C PRO A 161 12.11 9.49 0.37
N ALA A 162 11.57 10.49 -0.33
CA ALA A 162 12.18 11.83 -0.34
C ALA A 162 12.15 12.48 1.05
N PHE A 163 11.04 12.35 1.79
CA PHE A 163 10.92 12.81 3.17
C PHE A 163 11.93 12.12 4.07
N LEU A 164 12.01 10.79 4.01
CA LEU A 164 12.98 9.99 4.78
C LEU A 164 14.43 10.38 4.45
N MET A 165 14.77 10.50 3.16
CA MET A 165 16.08 10.96 2.70
C MET A 165 16.39 12.37 3.20
N SER A 166 15.40 13.27 3.28
CA SER A 166 15.59 14.60 3.84
C SER A 166 15.93 14.54 5.31
N VAL A 167 15.36 13.64 6.10
CA VAL A 167 15.66 13.52 7.54
C VAL A 167 16.71 12.45 7.88
N ASP A 168 17.45 11.94 6.88
CA ASP A 168 18.44 10.86 7.01
C ASP A 168 17.90 9.59 7.71
N LEU A 169 16.63 9.26 7.49
CA LEU A 169 16.03 8.04 8.00
C LEU A 169 16.14 6.89 6.98
N PRO A 170 16.24 5.63 7.44
CA PRO A 170 16.31 4.48 6.55
C PRO A 170 15.02 4.32 5.75
N LEU A 171 15.16 3.84 4.51
CA LEU A 171 14.06 3.60 3.59
C LEU A 171 13.39 2.24 3.85
N PRO A 172 12.10 2.07 3.50
CA PRO A 172 11.47 0.75 3.56
C PRO A 172 12.16 -0.24 2.63
N LYS A 173 12.22 -1.53 3.01
CA LYS A 173 12.82 -2.57 2.16
C LYS A 173 11.97 -2.83 0.92
N PHE A 174 10.65 -2.91 1.09
CA PHE A 174 9.70 -3.10 -0.02
C PHE A 174 8.46 -2.20 0.09
N ILE A 175 7.90 -1.84 -1.07
CA ILE A 175 6.59 -1.20 -1.22
C ILE A 175 5.78 -2.04 -2.20
N GLY A 176 4.77 -2.73 -1.69
CA GLY A 176 3.84 -3.55 -2.45
C GLY A 176 2.57 -2.77 -2.78
N ALA A 177 2.26 -2.66 -4.07
CA ALA A 177 1.02 -2.07 -4.56
C ALA A 177 0.05 -3.15 -5.03
N HIS A 178 -1.11 -3.26 -4.38
CA HIS A 178 -2.21 -4.10 -4.86
C HIS A 178 -3.11 -3.34 -5.83
N GLY A 179 -3.80 -4.07 -6.72
CA GLY A 179 -4.76 -3.48 -7.64
C GLY A 179 -6.10 -3.16 -6.99
N TRP A 180 -7.03 -2.67 -7.80
CA TRP A 180 -8.41 -2.42 -7.37
C TRP A 180 -9.23 -3.69 -7.35
N TRP A 181 -10.28 -3.68 -6.53
CA TRP A 181 -11.38 -4.63 -6.65
C TRP A 181 -12.55 -3.97 -7.38
N THR A 182 -12.99 -4.61 -8.46
CA THR A 182 -14.26 -4.33 -9.14
C THR A 182 -15.34 -5.30 -8.68
N LYS A 183 -16.59 -5.04 -9.04
CA LYS A 183 -17.69 -6.00 -8.93
C LYS A 183 -18.23 -6.26 -10.33
N GLU A 184 -18.13 -7.51 -10.78
CA GLU A 184 -18.59 -7.96 -12.11
C GLU A 184 -18.10 -7.07 -13.27
N GLY A 185 -16.82 -6.68 -13.21
CA GLY A 185 -16.14 -5.83 -14.19
C GLY A 185 -16.35 -4.33 -14.01
N GLU A 186 -17.17 -3.90 -13.04
CA GLU A 186 -17.44 -2.49 -12.78
C GLU A 186 -16.73 -1.97 -11.52
N LYS A 187 -16.13 -0.77 -11.63
CA LYS A 187 -15.63 -0.05 -10.46
C LYS A 187 -16.75 0.15 -9.43
N MET A 188 -16.47 -0.22 -8.18
CA MET A 188 -17.42 -0.04 -7.09
C MET A 188 -17.62 1.44 -6.77
N SER A 189 -18.87 1.88 -6.66
CA SER A 189 -19.20 3.22 -6.16
C SER A 189 -20.55 3.23 -5.44
N LYS A 190 -20.69 4.11 -4.46
CA LYS A 190 -21.97 4.34 -3.77
C LYS A 190 -23.08 4.75 -4.75
N SER A 191 -22.74 5.58 -5.75
CA SER A 191 -23.69 6.06 -6.75
C SER A 191 -24.25 4.96 -7.64
N LYS A 192 -23.47 3.92 -7.93
CA LYS A 192 -23.90 2.76 -8.73
C LYS A 192 -24.63 1.70 -7.92
N GLY A 193 -24.59 1.78 -6.58
CA GLY A 193 -25.17 0.77 -5.70
C GLY A 193 -24.49 -0.61 -5.77
N ASN A 194 -23.33 -0.72 -6.42
CA ASN A 194 -22.61 -1.97 -6.64
C ASN A 194 -21.51 -2.24 -5.60
N VAL A 195 -21.54 -1.55 -4.45
CA VAL A 195 -20.54 -1.73 -3.39
C VAL A 195 -20.73 -3.09 -2.73
N VAL A 196 -19.67 -3.89 -2.72
CA VAL A 196 -19.60 -5.13 -1.92
C VAL A 196 -19.18 -4.76 -0.51
N LYS A 197 -19.96 -5.16 0.50
CA LYS A 197 -19.59 -4.98 1.91
C LYS A 197 -18.91 -6.26 2.42
N PRO A 198 -17.61 -6.21 2.79
CA PRO A 198 -16.89 -7.38 3.29
C PRO A 198 -17.61 -8.13 4.41
N LYS A 199 -18.22 -7.40 5.36
CA LYS A 199 -18.93 -8.00 6.49
C LYS A 199 -20.13 -8.84 6.04
N GLU A 200 -20.91 -8.38 5.07
CA GLU A 200 -22.07 -9.13 4.57
C GLU A 200 -21.64 -10.42 3.88
N VAL A 201 -20.53 -10.40 3.14
CA VAL A 201 -19.95 -11.61 2.53
C VAL A 201 -19.43 -12.58 3.59
N VAL A 202 -18.74 -12.08 4.62
CA VAL A 202 -18.26 -12.90 5.75
C VAL A 202 -19.40 -13.54 6.53
N ASP A 203 -20.45 -12.78 6.82
CA ASP A 203 -21.61 -13.28 7.56
C ASP A 203 -22.36 -14.37 6.76
N ALA A 204 -22.31 -14.32 5.42
CA ALA A 204 -22.93 -15.32 4.54
C ALA A 204 -22.06 -16.57 4.27
N TYR A 205 -20.76 -16.39 4.03
CA TYR A 205 -19.86 -17.45 3.52
C TYR A 205 -18.76 -17.88 4.49
N GLY A 206 -18.59 -17.17 5.60
CA GLY A 206 -17.54 -17.42 6.59
C GLY A 206 -16.25 -16.65 6.31
N LEU A 207 -15.55 -16.28 7.39
CA LEU A 207 -14.34 -15.46 7.34
C LEU A 207 -13.20 -16.11 6.55
N GLU A 208 -12.91 -17.38 6.83
CA GLU A 208 -11.77 -18.07 6.22
C GLU A 208 -11.97 -18.33 4.73
N ALA A 209 -13.20 -18.67 4.33
CA ALA A 209 -13.56 -18.81 2.92
C ALA A 209 -13.35 -17.51 2.15
N PHE A 210 -13.77 -16.38 2.74
CA PHE A 210 -13.61 -15.08 2.12
C PHE A 210 -12.12 -14.64 2.06
N ARG A 211 -11.35 -14.85 3.13
CA ARG A 211 -9.90 -14.61 3.12
C ARG A 211 -9.19 -15.43 2.04
N TYR A 212 -9.53 -16.72 1.95
CA TYR A 212 -8.99 -17.60 0.93
C TYR A 212 -9.30 -17.08 -0.47
N PHE A 213 -10.56 -16.72 -0.73
CA PHE A 213 -10.97 -16.15 -2.02
C PHE A 213 -10.14 -14.91 -2.39
N LEU A 214 -10.03 -13.93 -1.49
CA LEU A 214 -9.30 -12.68 -1.74
C LEU A 214 -7.83 -12.91 -2.09
N LEU A 215 -7.18 -13.88 -1.43
CA LEU A 215 -5.77 -14.21 -1.64
C LEU A 215 -5.56 -15.11 -2.87
N ARG A 216 -6.56 -15.92 -3.24
CA ARG A 216 -6.47 -16.93 -4.29
C ARG A 216 -6.88 -16.40 -5.66
N GLU A 217 -7.88 -15.53 -5.71
CA GLU A 217 -8.53 -15.08 -6.94
C GLU A 217 -7.62 -14.17 -7.76
N VAL A 218 -6.92 -13.25 -7.11
CA VAL A 218 -6.25 -12.14 -7.79
C VAL A 218 -4.74 -12.24 -7.56
N PRO A 219 -3.94 -12.41 -8.63
CA PRO A 219 -2.50 -12.27 -8.54
C PRO A 219 -2.14 -10.87 -7.99
N PHE A 220 -1.28 -10.83 -6.97
CA PHE A 220 -0.97 -9.60 -6.27
C PHE A 220 -0.49 -8.49 -7.23
N GLY A 221 -1.14 -7.32 -7.14
CA GLY A 221 -0.85 -6.12 -7.93
C GLY A 221 -1.65 -5.97 -9.23
N ASN A 222 -2.38 -7.00 -9.64
CA ASN A 222 -3.39 -6.87 -10.68
C ASN A 222 -4.72 -6.37 -10.10
N ASP A 223 -5.55 -5.78 -10.94
CA ASP A 223 -6.94 -5.52 -10.60
C ASP A 223 -7.69 -6.86 -10.54
N GLY A 224 -8.52 -6.99 -9.51
CA GLY A 224 -9.36 -8.13 -9.26
C GLY A 224 -10.82 -7.82 -9.46
N ASP A 225 -11.61 -8.85 -9.71
CA ASP A 225 -13.05 -8.74 -9.81
C ASP A 225 -13.74 -9.62 -8.77
N PHE A 226 -14.62 -9.02 -7.98
CA PHE A 226 -15.46 -9.76 -7.06
C PHE A 226 -16.69 -10.27 -7.81
N SER A 227 -16.80 -11.60 -7.88
CA SER A 227 -17.98 -12.30 -8.35
C SER A 227 -18.42 -13.32 -7.32
N GLU A 228 -19.66 -13.19 -6.86
CA GLU A 228 -20.22 -14.09 -5.84
C GLU A 228 -20.32 -15.53 -6.36
N SER A 229 -20.59 -15.72 -7.66
CA SER A 229 -20.61 -17.05 -8.27
C SER A 229 -19.22 -17.70 -8.27
N VAL A 230 -18.16 -16.93 -8.51
CA VAL A 230 -16.77 -17.42 -8.44
C VAL A 230 -16.38 -17.75 -7.00
N LEU A 231 -16.78 -16.91 -6.02
CA LEU A 231 -16.59 -17.19 -4.59
C LEU A 231 -17.24 -18.52 -4.21
N ILE A 232 -18.52 -18.71 -4.52
CA ILE A 232 -19.26 -19.95 -4.24
C ILE A 232 -18.57 -21.14 -4.92
N ASN A 233 -18.17 -20.98 -6.18
CA ASN A 233 -17.49 -22.04 -6.90
C ASN A 233 -16.20 -22.47 -6.20
N ARG A 234 -15.31 -21.54 -5.82
CA ARG A 234 -14.07 -21.86 -5.11
C ARG A 234 -14.31 -22.53 -3.77
N ILE A 235 -15.30 -22.06 -3.00
CA ILE A 235 -15.69 -22.67 -1.74
C ILE A 235 -16.09 -24.12 -1.98
N ASN A 236 -16.95 -24.38 -2.97
CA ASN A 236 -17.43 -25.73 -3.24
C ASN A 236 -16.35 -26.64 -3.81
N THR A 237 -15.55 -26.17 -4.76
CA THR A 237 -14.58 -27.00 -5.48
C THR A 237 -13.28 -27.17 -4.70
N GLU A 238 -12.65 -26.08 -4.27
CA GLU A 238 -11.31 -26.13 -3.66
C GLU A 238 -11.42 -26.43 -2.14
N LEU A 239 -12.28 -25.72 -1.42
CA LEU A 239 -12.36 -25.89 0.04
C LEU A 239 -13.21 -27.11 0.45
N GLY A 240 -14.42 -27.23 -0.08
CA GLY A 240 -15.34 -28.31 0.25
C GLY A 240 -14.93 -29.63 -0.38
N ASN A 241 -14.79 -29.65 -1.71
CA ASN A 241 -14.56 -30.89 -2.44
C ASN A 241 -13.11 -31.36 -2.39
N GLU A 242 -12.13 -30.54 -2.77
CA GLU A 242 -10.72 -30.98 -2.78
C GLU A 242 -10.18 -31.14 -1.36
N PHE A 243 -10.13 -30.05 -0.58
CA PHE A 243 -9.54 -30.07 0.75
C PHE A 243 -10.41 -30.82 1.77
N GLY A 244 -11.70 -30.48 1.85
CA GLY A 244 -12.64 -31.06 2.81
C GLY A 244 -12.84 -32.57 2.62
N ASN A 245 -13.01 -33.05 1.38
CA ASN A 245 -13.14 -34.50 1.16
C ASN A 245 -11.82 -35.25 1.35
N LEU A 246 -10.67 -34.64 1.02
CA LEU A 246 -9.38 -35.24 1.33
C LEU A 246 -9.24 -35.45 2.85
N LEU A 247 -9.53 -34.41 3.64
CA LEU A 247 -9.48 -34.50 5.10
C LEU A 247 -10.43 -35.58 5.63
N ASN A 248 -11.69 -35.62 5.18
CA ASN A 248 -12.65 -36.64 5.58
C ASN A 248 -12.18 -38.06 5.24
N ARG A 249 -11.56 -38.25 4.07
CA ARG A 249 -10.98 -39.55 3.67
C ARG A 249 -9.81 -39.94 4.56
N ILE A 250 -8.89 -39.01 4.84
CA ILE A 250 -7.75 -39.25 5.74
C ILE A 250 -8.23 -39.63 7.14
N ILE A 251 -9.21 -38.90 7.69
CA ILE A 251 -9.80 -39.21 9.00
C ILE A 251 -10.44 -40.61 8.98
N GLY A 252 -11.25 -40.92 7.97
CA GLY A 252 -11.89 -42.23 7.85
C GLY A 252 -10.89 -43.39 7.72
N MET A 253 -9.83 -43.20 6.94
CA MET A 253 -8.74 -44.17 6.81
C MET A 253 -7.95 -44.33 8.12
N SER A 254 -7.66 -43.23 8.81
CA SER A 254 -6.96 -43.25 10.10
C SER A 254 -7.76 -44.04 11.13
N ILE A 255 -9.06 -43.80 11.26
CA ILE A 255 -9.93 -44.54 12.18
C ILE A 255 -9.98 -46.03 11.80
N LYS A 256 -10.17 -46.35 10.52
CA LYS A 256 -10.35 -47.73 10.05
C LYS A 256 -9.08 -48.57 10.13
N TYR A 257 -7.94 -48.01 9.75
CA TYR A 257 -6.69 -48.78 9.57
C TYR A 257 -5.70 -48.56 10.70
N ASN A 258 -5.76 -47.42 11.40
CA ASN A 258 -4.80 -47.05 12.44
C ASN A 258 -5.47 -46.70 13.79
N GLN A 259 -6.75 -47.05 13.98
CA GLN A 259 -7.52 -46.79 15.21
C GLN A 259 -7.55 -45.29 15.61
N GLY A 260 -7.44 -44.40 14.63
CA GLY A 260 -7.38 -42.95 14.85
C GLY A 260 -6.02 -42.42 15.29
N ASN A 261 -5.00 -43.28 15.39
CA ASN A 261 -3.64 -42.88 15.74
C ASN A 261 -2.84 -42.52 14.48
N ILE A 262 -2.25 -41.34 14.48
CA ILE A 262 -1.31 -40.90 13.44
C ILE A 262 0.11 -41.11 13.97
N SER A 263 0.88 -41.99 13.33
CA SER A 263 2.29 -42.18 13.65
C SER A 263 3.14 -41.08 13.01
N GLN A 264 4.09 -40.56 13.79
CA GLN A 264 5.13 -39.65 13.31
C GLN A 264 6.38 -40.39 12.79
N GLU A 265 6.39 -41.72 12.92
CA GLU A 265 7.52 -42.56 12.53
C GLU A 265 7.73 -42.52 11.00
N GLY A 266 8.97 -42.27 10.57
CA GLY A 266 9.31 -42.15 9.15
C GLY A 266 8.91 -40.84 8.47
N VAL A 267 8.18 -39.91 9.12
CA VAL A 267 7.78 -38.64 8.48
C VAL A 267 9.00 -37.83 8.01
N LEU A 268 10.02 -37.71 8.87
CA LEU A 268 11.28 -37.02 8.53
C LEU A 268 12.13 -37.79 7.51
N GLU A 269 11.88 -39.09 7.32
CA GLU A 269 12.58 -39.91 6.34
C GLU A 269 11.94 -39.77 4.96
N PHE A 270 10.61 -39.80 4.88
CA PHE A 270 9.86 -39.77 3.62
C PHE A 270 9.58 -38.36 3.09
N TYR A 271 9.39 -37.37 3.97
CA TYR A 271 8.96 -36.01 3.61
C TYR A 271 9.98 -34.93 3.94
N LYS A 272 11.26 -35.31 4.01
CA LYS A 272 12.34 -34.38 4.35
C LYS A 272 12.40 -33.20 3.37
N ASN A 273 12.30 -33.50 2.08
CA ASN A 273 12.43 -32.48 1.03
C ASN A 273 11.33 -31.42 1.15
N GLU A 274 10.08 -31.85 1.34
CA GLU A 274 8.93 -30.97 1.52
C GLU A 274 9.08 -30.12 2.78
N LEU A 275 9.58 -30.70 3.87
CA LEU A 275 9.87 -29.97 5.12
C LEU A 275 10.98 -28.94 4.93
N ASP A 276 12.04 -29.28 4.20
CA ASP A 276 13.15 -28.37 3.94
C ASP A 276 12.70 -27.22 3.01
N THR A 277 11.88 -27.50 1.99
CA THR A 277 11.25 -26.48 1.14
C THR A 277 10.30 -25.58 1.95
N ALA A 278 9.47 -26.16 2.84
CA ALA A 278 8.58 -25.38 3.70
C ALA A 278 9.37 -24.45 4.64
N LYS A 279 10.50 -24.95 5.20
CA LYS A 279 11.40 -24.13 6.01
C LYS A 279 12.03 -23.01 5.20
N GLU A 280 12.50 -23.28 3.98
CA GLU A 280 13.04 -22.25 3.10
C GLU A 280 12.02 -21.13 2.83
N HIS A 281 10.76 -21.47 2.58
CA HIS A 281 9.70 -20.48 2.42
C HIS A 281 9.42 -19.69 3.71
N LEU A 282 9.44 -20.34 4.87
CA LEU A 282 9.28 -19.69 6.18
C LEU A 282 10.44 -18.73 6.48
N ASP A 283 11.67 -19.18 6.23
CA ASP A 283 12.88 -18.38 6.45
C ASP A 283 12.90 -17.16 5.52
N ASN A 284 12.45 -17.32 4.27
CA ASN A 284 12.29 -16.21 3.32
C ASN A 284 11.14 -15.25 3.69
N ALA A 285 10.14 -15.70 4.44
CA ALA A 285 9.04 -14.86 4.89
C ALA A 285 9.40 -14.05 6.15
N ILE A 286 10.36 -14.54 6.95
CA ILE A 286 10.75 -13.94 8.24
C ILE A 286 12.00 -13.03 8.10
N ASN A 287 12.90 -13.31 7.15
CA ASN A 287 14.15 -12.57 6.92
C ASN A 287 14.07 -11.58 5.74
#